data_AF-A0A6J4TTI2-F1
#
_entry.id   AF-A0A6J4TTI2-F1
#
_cell.length_a   1.000
_cell.length_b   1.000
_cell.length_c   1.000
_cell.angle_alpha   90.00
_cell.angle_beta   90.00
_cell.angle_gamma   90.00
#
_symmetry.space_group_name_H-M   'P 1'
#
loop_
_entity.id
_entity.type
_entity.pdbx_description
1 polymer ?
#
loop_
_entity_poly.entity_id
_entity_poly.type
_entity_poly.pdbx_seq_one_letter_code
_entity_poly.pdbx_strand_id
1 'polypeptide(L)'
;MVVGTYHFGSPALDVFNSKIDDVLTPQRQLELEALGTALAEFGPTKIMVERVAKTADLIDPCYGAFTPADMADSRDERVQIGYRVARRLGHGTVYAIDEHHYWPFDKVVAWAEATGAQARLDALMARGAAAAKRTEELQKRTVPAALAEMNRAEAIESDHGFYYEALGFGDSEQQPGVDLNAMWYRRNAKIFVKLQQAAVAGDRVLVIYGGGHNYWLRHFARMTPGYRRVEPVPYLEKAAAALR
;
A
#
# COMPACT_ATOMS: atom_id res chain seq x y z
N MET A 1 4.88 -6.17 -9.82
CA MET A 1 4.41 -4.77 -9.81
C MET A 1 3.73 -4.52 -8.47
N VAL A 2 4.10 -3.44 -7.77
CA VAL A 2 3.46 -3.05 -6.51
C VAL A 2 2.72 -1.74 -6.75
N VAL A 3 1.41 -1.73 -6.49
CA VAL A 3 0.54 -0.55 -6.58
C VAL A 3 0.17 -0.16 -5.16
N GLY A 4 0.76 0.93 -4.69
CA GLY A 4 0.37 1.58 -3.45
C GLY A 4 -0.92 2.37 -3.61
N THR A 5 -1.78 2.30 -2.61
CA THR A 5 -3.09 2.97 -2.56
C THR A 5 -3.17 3.88 -1.33
N TYR A 6 -4.18 4.73 -1.28
CA TYR A 6 -4.48 5.57 -0.12
C TYR A 6 -5.53 4.96 0.83
N HIS A 7 -5.70 3.63 0.81
CA HIS A 7 -6.74 2.90 1.55
C HIS A 7 -8.16 3.44 1.32
N PHE A 8 -8.83 2.95 0.28
CA PHE A 8 -10.14 3.47 -0.14
C PHE A 8 -11.22 3.30 0.95
N GLY A 9 -11.09 2.24 1.76
CA GLY A 9 -12.00 1.96 2.87
C GLY A 9 -11.75 2.80 4.13
N SER A 10 -10.68 3.61 4.18
CA SER A 10 -10.27 4.44 5.32
C SER A 10 -10.44 3.71 6.68
N PRO A 11 -9.65 2.66 6.96
CA PRO A 11 -9.88 1.82 8.14
C PRO A 11 -9.64 2.55 9.49
N ALA A 12 -9.22 3.82 9.49
CA ALA A 12 -8.91 4.63 10.67
C ALA A 12 -7.83 4.03 11.59
N LEU A 13 -6.98 3.13 11.05
CA LEU A 13 -5.96 2.41 11.82
C LEU A 13 -4.59 3.11 11.83
N ASP A 14 -4.40 4.12 10.99
CA ASP A 14 -3.15 4.87 10.91
C ASP A 14 -3.18 6.10 11.82
N VAL A 15 -2.02 6.53 12.31
CA VAL A 15 -1.90 7.81 13.05
C VAL A 15 -2.20 9.01 12.15
N PHE A 16 -1.93 8.89 10.85
CA PHE A 16 -2.24 9.91 9.86
C PHE A 16 -3.35 9.40 8.93
N ASN A 17 -4.58 9.81 9.19
CA ASN A 17 -5.71 9.48 8.34
C ASN A 17 -6.01 10.64 7.38
N SER A 18 -6.25 10.28 6.12
CA SER A 18 -6.82 11.19 5.12
C SER A 18 -8.33 11.00 5.04
N LYS A 19 -9.07 12.08 4.82
CA LYS A 19 -10.45 11.97 4.36
C LYS A 19 -10.48 11.35 2.97
N ILE A 20 -11.30 10.31 2.79
CA ILE A 20 -11.39 9.58 1.53
C ILE A 20 -12.72 9.86 0.82
N ASP A 21 -12.65 10.19 -0.47
CA ASP A 21 -13.79 10.33 -1.37
C ASP A 21 -14.51 9.00 -1.58
N ASP A 22 -15.82 9.03 -1.76
CA ASP A 22 -16.59 7.80 -1.98
C ASP A 22 -16.31 7.19 -3.37
N VAL A 23 -15.57 6.08 -3.35
CA VAL A 23 -15.20 5.31 -4.56
C VAL A 23 -16.39 4.62 -5.22
N LEU A 24 -17.56 4.57 -4.57
CA LEU A 24 -18.76 3.95 -5.12
C LEU A 24 -19.56 4.86 -6.07
N THR A 25 -19.20 6.15 -6.17
CA THR A 25 -19.88 7.04 -7.11
C THR A 25 -19.70 6.57 -8.57
N PRO A 26 -20.68 6.81 -9.46
CA PRO A 26 -20.60 6.36 -10.86
C PRO A 26 -19.33 6.81 -11.58
N GLN A 27 -18.88 8.04 -11.33
CA GLN A 27 -17.64 8.57 -11.88
C GLN A 27 -16.42 7.77 -11.39
N ARG A 28 -16.30 7.52 -10.09
CA ARG A 28 -15.18 6.74 -9.54
C ARG A 28 -15.19 5.30 -10.02
N GLN A 29 -16.36 4.70 -10.22
CA GLN A 29 -16.49 3.35 -10.78
C GLN A 29 -15.99 3.27 -12.22
N LEU A 30 -16.24 4.29 -13.05
CA LEU A 30 -15.67 4.42 -14.40
C LEU A 30 -14.13 4.53 -14.33
N GLU A 31 -13.61 5.36 -13.41
CA GLU A 31 -12.17 5.54 -13.22
C GLU A 31 -11.48 4.22 -12.79
N LEU A 32 -12.11 3.48 -11.88
CA LEU A 32 -11.64 2.17 -11.42
C LEU A 32 -11.71 1.10 -12.51
N GLU A 33 -12.64 1.22 -13.46
CA GLU A 33 -12.77 0.29 -14.58
C GLU A 33 -11.65 0.53 -15.62
N ALA A 34 -11.34 1.79 -15.91
CA ALA A 34 -10.17 2.16 -16.71
C ALA A 34 -8.87 1.69 -16.03
N LEU A 35 -8.75 1.88 -14.71
CA LEU A 35 -7.63 1.38 -13.92
C LEU A 35 -7.48 -0.14 -14.01
N GLY A 36 -8.56 -0.89 -13.77
CA GLY A 36 -8.56 -2.34 -13.84
C GLY A 36 -8.20 -2.87 -15.23
N THR A 37 -8.65 -2.19 -16.28
CA THR A 37 -8.29 -2.49 -17.67
C THR A 37 -6.79 -2.31 -17.90
N ALA A 38 -6.22 -1.17 -17.52
CA ALA A 38 -4.79 -0.91 -17.72
C ALA A 38 -3.92 -1.88 -16.91
N LEU A 39 -4.25 -2.15 -15.64
CA LEU A 39 -3.50 -3.10 -14.81
C LEU A 39 -3.58 -4.55 -15.35
N ALA A 40 -4.68 -4.91 -16.03
CA ALA A 40 -4.80 -6.22 -16.66
C ALA A 40 -3.88 -6.38 -17.89
N GLU A 41 -3.44 -5.30 -18.53
CA GLU A 41 -2.46 -5.37 -19.64
C GLU A 41 -1.08 -5.80 -19.18
N PHE A 42 -0.73 -5.60 -17.90
CA PHE A 42 0.46 -6.23 -17.31
C PHE A 42 0.36 -7.77 -17.34
N GLY A 43 -0.85 -8.29 -17.51
CA GLY A 43 -1.18 -9.71 -17.53
C GLY A 43 -0.74 -10.44 -16.27
N PRO A 44 -0.96 -9.93 -15.06
CA PRO A 44 -0.53 -10.62 -13.85
C PRO A 44 -1.08 -12.05 -13.81
N THR A 45 -0.26 -13.02 -13.45
CA THR A 45 -0.67 -14.42 -13.22
C THR A 45 -1.06 -14.66 -11.76
N LYS A 46 -0.59 -13.79 -10.86
CA LYS A 46 -0.97 -13.78 -9.44
C LYS A 46 -1.27 -12.37 -8.98
N ILE A 47 -2.30 -12.25 -8.15
CA ILE A 47 -2.71 -11.00 -7.52
C ILE A 47 -2.66 -11.20 -6.02
N MET A 48 -2.00 -10.27 -5.33
CA MET A 48 -1.77 -10.34 -3.90
C MET A 48 -2.26 -9.06 -3.22
N VAL A 49 -2.94 -9.20 -2.09
CA VAL A 49 -3.65 -8.10 -1.43
C VAL A 49 -3.30 -8.01 0.05
N GLU A 50 -3.51 -6.82 0.61
CA GLU A 50 -3.30 -6.51 2.02
C GLU A 50 -4.39 -7.12 2.92
N ARG A 51 -4.34 -8.43 3.06
CA ARG A 51 -5.15 -9.19 4.02
C ARG A 51 -4.29 -10.25 4.68
N VAL A 52 -4.50 -10.47 5.99
CA VAL A 52 -3.85 -11.56 6.70
C VAL A 52 -4.56 -12.86 6.33
N ALA A 53 -3.82 -13.79 5.72
CA ALA A 53 -4.33 -15.13 5.45
C ALA A 53 -4.64 -15.87 6.75
N LYS A 54 -5.69 -16.71 6.72
CA LYS A 54 -6.05 -17.62 7.82
C LYS A 54 -5.40 -19.00 7.68
N THR A 55 -4.78 -19.25 6.55
CA THR A 55 -4.29 -20.57 6.09
C THR A 55 -2.88 -20.46 5.52
N ALA A 56 -2.15 -21.57 5.53
CA ALA A 56 -0.76 -21.63 5.06
C ALA A 56 -0.62 -21.50 3.54
N ASP A 57 -1.70 -21.74 2.77
CA ASP A 57 -1.74 -21.57 1.31
C ASP A 57 -1.83 -20.11 0.87
N LEU A 58 -1.98 -19.18 1.82
CA LEU A 58 -2.09 -17.74 1.60
C LEU A 58 -3.29 -17.36 0.71
N ILE A 59 -4.27 -18.23 0.53
CA ILE A 59 -5.46 -17.91 -0.27
C ILE A 59 -6.30 -16.86 0.47
N ASP A 60 -6.74 -15.83 -0.24
CA ASP A 60 -7.67 -14.85 0.29
C ASP A 60 -9.08 -15.47 0.38
N PRO A 61 -9.60 -15.74 1.59
CA PRO A 61 -10.90 -16.37 1.75
C PRO A 61 -12.06 -15.49 1.25
N CYS A 62 -11.86 -14.18 1.18
CA CYS A 62 -12.89 -13.26 0.73
C CYS A 62 -13.06 -13.27 -0.80
N TYR A 63 -12.03 -13.66 -1.56
CA TYR A 63 -12.15 -13.75 -3.01
C TYR A 63 -12.98 -14.97 -3.47
N GLY A 64 -12.93 -16.09 -2.73
CA GLY A 64 -13.73 -17.27 -3.06
C GLY A 64 -15.24 -17.04 -2.95
N ALA A 65 -15.67 -16.11 -2.10
CA ALA A 65 -17.07 -15.71 -1.93
C ALA A 65 -17.45 -14.46 -2.74
N PHE A 66 -16.48 -13.81 -3.38
CA PHE A 66 -16.67 -12.54 -4.07
C PHE A 66 -17.58 -12.69 -5.30
N THR A 67 -18.52 -11.77 -5.43
CA THR A 67 -19.35 -11.61 -6.63
C THR A 67 -19.18 -10.21 -7.22
N PRO A 68 -19.45 -10.01 -8.52
CA PRO A 68 -19.34 -8.68 -9.13
C PRO A 68 -20.23 -7.62 -8.46
N ALA A 69 -21.33 -8.04 -7.82
CA ALA A 69 -22.22 -7.14 -7.08
C ALA A 69 -21.51 -6.49 -5.89
N ASP A 70 -20.53 -7.16 -5.28
CA ASP A 70 -19.79 -6.62 -4.12
C ASP A 70 -19.00 -5.35 -4.48
N MET A 71 -18.66 -5.14 -5.76
CA MET A 71 -18.02 -3.89 -6.20
C MET A 71 -18.94 -2.67 -6.10
N ALA A 72 -20.26 -2.87 -6.03
CA ALA A 72 -21.22 -1.78 -5.86
C ALA A 72 -21.30 -1.28 -4.41
N ASP A 73 -20.91 -2.12 -3.43
CA ASP A 73 -21.09 -1.84 -2.01
C ASP A 73 -19.76 -1.72 -1.22
N SER A 74 -18.68 -2.30 -1.73
CA SER A 74 -17.41 -2.36 -1.01
C SER A 74 -16.51 -1.18 -1.34
N ARG A 75 -16.12 -0.40 -0.33
CA ARG A 75 -15.11 0.66 -0.49
C ARG A 75 -13.68 0.15 -0.42
N ASP A 76 -13.48 -1.16 -0.28
CA ASP A 76 -12.18 -1.78 -0.08
C ASP A 76 -11.36 -1.81 -1.38
N GLU A 77 -10.14 -1.26 -1.39
CA GLU A 77 -9.24 -1.29 -2.54
C GLU A 77 -8.90 -2.71 -3.00
N ARG A 78 -8.94 -3.69 -2.10
CA ARG A 78 -8.72 -5.10 -2.42
C ARG A 78 -9.83 -5.61 -3.33
N VAL A 79 -11.07 -5.14 -3.12
CA VAL A 79 -12.21 -5.44 -3.98
C VAL A 79 -12.17 -4.57 -5.24
N GLN A 80 -12.06 -3.26 -5.07
CA GLN A 80 -12.17 -2.27 -6.14
C GLN A 80 -11.05 -2.38 -7.19
N ILE A 81 -9.86 -2.85 -6.79
CA ILE A 81 -8.72 -3.06 -7.70
C ILE A 81 -8.35 -4.54 -7.79
N GLY A 82 -7.98 -5.17 -6.68
CA GLY A 82 -7.43 -6.53 -6.67
C GLY A 82 -8.38 -7.56 -7.29
N TYR A 83 -9.60 -7.67 -6.74
CA TYR A 83 -10.60 -8.64 -7.21
C TYR A 83 -11.13 -8.26 -8.59
N ARG A 84 -11.22 -6.96 -8.89
CA ARG A 84 -11.58 -6.47 -10.23
C ARG A 84 -10.63 -6.97 -11.31
N VAL A 85 -9.32 -6.82 -11.11
CA VAL A 85 -8.32 -7.32 -12.06
C VAL A 85 -8.33 -8.86 -12.12
N ALA A 86 -8.43 -9.52 -10.97
CA ALA A 86 -8.48 -10.99 -10.89
C ALA A 86 -9.65 -11.56 -11.69
N ARG A 87 -10.84 -11.00 -11.49
CA ARG A 87 -12.05 -11.39 -12.23
C ARG A 87 -11.90 -11.14 -13.73
N ARG A 88 -11.37 -9.98 -14.13
CA ARG A 88 -11.15 -9.65 -15.56
C ARG A 88 -10.27 -10.67 -16.26
N LEU A 89 -9.26 -11.19 -15.56
CA LEU A 89 -8.31 -12.17 -16.08
C LEU A 89 -8.75 -13.63 -15.85
N GLY A 90 -9.92 -13.86 -15.26
CA GLY A 90 -10.43 -15.20 -14.99
C GLY A 90 -9.65 -15.97 -13.93
N HIS A 91 -9.01 -15.28 -12.98
CA HIS A 91 -8.30 -15.95 -11.89
C HIS A 91 -9.28 -16.64 -10.94
N GLY A 92 -8.99 -17.88 -10.57
CA GLY A 92 -9.73 -18.59 -9.51
C GLY A 92 -9.24 -18.26 -8.09
N THR A 93 -8.16 -17.49 -7.95
CA THR A 93 -7.50 -17.25 -6.66
C THR A 93 -6.86 -15.88 -6.59
N VAL A 94 -6.98 -15.25 -5.42
CA VAL A 94 -6.22 -14.07 -4.97
C VAL A 94 -5.51 -14.46 -3.68
N TYR A 95 -4.31 -13.91 -3.44
CA TYR A 95 -3.48 -14.27 -2.29
C TYR A 95 -3.47 -13.15 -1.24
N ALA A 96 -3.66 -13.52 0.01
CA ALA A 96 -3.63 -12.66 1.19
C ALA A 96 -2.24 -12.75 1.85
N ILE A 97 -1.40 -11.73 1.66
CA ILE A 97 0.02 -11.77 2.06
C ILE A 97 0.36 -10.83 3.23
N ASP A 98 -0.63 -10.28 3.91
CA ASP A 98 -0.40 -9.33 5.00
C ASP A 98 0.07 -10.00 6.28
N GLU A 99 0.59 -9.19 7.19
CA GLU A 99 1.15 -9.60 8.45
C GLU A 99 0.67 -8.69 9.58
N HIS A 100 0.46 -9.29 10.75
CA HIS A 100 0.07 -8.57 11.95
C HIS A 100 1.07 -7.45 12.25
N HIS A 101 0.50 -6.29 12.56
CA HIS A 101 1.20 -5.05 12.71
C HIS A 101 1.57 -4.79 14.17
N TYR A 102 2.86 -4.65 14.44
CA TYR A 102 3.37 -4.01 15.65
C TYR A 102 4.18 -2.80 15.23
N TRP A 103 3.76 -1.62 15.65
CA TRP A 103 4.35 -0.34 15.26
C TRP A 103 4.52 0.52 16.51
N PRO A 104 5.70 0.44 17.15
CA PRO A 104 5.93 0.98 18.50
C PRO A 104 6.16 2.49 18.48
N PHE A 105 5.30 3.25 17.81
CA PHE A 105 5.41 4.70 17.75
C PHE A 105 5.11 5.37 19.10
N ASP A 106 4.31 4.72 19.94
CA ASP A 106 4.08 5.09 21.35
C ASP A 106 5.40 5.23 22.14
N LYS A 107 6.39 4.37 21.86
CA LYS A 107 7.72 4.47 22.50
C LYS A 107 8.52 5.68 22.02
N VAL A 108 8.34 6.09 20.77
CA VAL A 108 8.96 7.31 20.22
C VAL A 108 8.37 8.54 20.91
N VAL A 109 7.03 8.56 21.06
CA VAL A 109 6.31 9.63 21.78
C VAL A 109 6.78 9.71 23.24
N ALA A 110 6.74 8.58 23.97
CA ALA A 110 7.12 8.54 25.38
C ALA A 110 8.58 8.97 25.62
N TRP A 111 9.51 8.56 24.76
CA TRP A 111 10.90 9.03 24.85
C TRP A 111 11.03 10.53 24.60
N ALA A 112 10.31 11.07 23.60
CA ALA A 112 10.36 12.49 23.31
C ALA A 112 9.79 13.35 24.45
N GLU A 113 8.71 12.90 25.08
CA GLU A 113 8.15 13.53 26.28
C GLU A 113 9.14 13.50 27.45
N ALA A 114 9.78 12.36 27.70
CA ALA A 114 10.70 12.18 28.83
C ALA A 114 12.02 12.97 28.67
N THR A 115 12.50 13.20 27.44
CA THR A 115 13.77 13.88 27.18
C THR A 115 13.63 15.34 26.76
N GLY A 116 12.39 15.86 26.67
CA GLY A 116 12.12 17.23 26.25
C GLY A 116 12.27 17.47 24.73
N ALA A 117 12.25 16.40 23.93
CA ALA A 117 12.34 16.46 22.46
C ALA A 117 10.98 16.75 21.77
N GLN A 118 10.03 17.37 22.48
CA GLN A 118 8.67 17.60 21.98
C GLN A 118 8.63 18.37 20.66
N ALA A 119 9.41 19.45 20.52
CA ALA A 119 9.43 20.24 19.28
C ALA A 119 9.84 19.41 18.05
N ARG A 120 10.69 18.40 18.25
CA ARG A 120 11.09 17.47 17.19
C ARG A 120 9.97 16.49 16.86
N LEU A 121 9.28 15.97 17.88
CA LEU A 121 8.10 15.12 17.69
C LEU A 121 7.01 15.86 16.92
N ASP A 122 6.73 17.11 17.30
CA ASP A 122 5.73 17.96 16.64
C ASP A 122 6.08 18.18 15.15
N ALA A 123 7.36 18.39 14.83
CA ALA A 123 7.81 18.51 13.44
C ALA A 123 7.59 17.21 12.64
N LEU A 124 7.92 16.06 13.21
CA LEU A 124 7.68 14.74 12.61
C LEU A 124 6.18 14.50 12.36
N MET A 125 5.34 14.83 13.36
CA MET A 125 3.89 14.72 13.26
C MET A 125 3.31 15.68 12.22
N ALA A 126 3.81 16.91 12.15
CA ALA A 126 3.41 17.89 11.13
C ALA A 126 3.74 17.40 9.72
N ARG A 127 4.89 16.72 9.53
CA ARG A 127 5.26 16.11 8.25
C ARG A 127 4.28 15.00 7.84
N GLY A 128 3.91 14.11 8.77
CA GLY A 128 2.90 13.07 8.52
C GLY A 128 1.53 13.65 8.20
N ALA A 129 1.09 14.68 8.94
CA ALA A 129 -0.15 15.40 8.66
C ALA A 129 -0.14 16.10 7.29
N ALA A 130 1.01 16.65 6.87
CA ALA A 130 1.16 17.21 5.54
C ALA A 130 1.06 16.14 4.43
N ALA A 131 1.56 14.92 4.68
CA ALA A 131 1.41 13.80 3.75
C ALA A 131 -0.07 13.36 3.61
N ALA A 132 -0.80 13.30 4.72
CA ALA A 132 -2.24 13.03 4.70
C ALA A 132 -3.01 14.09 3.89
N LYS A 133 -2.70 15.38 4.10
CA LYS A 133 -3.30 16.48 3.31
C LYS A 133 -2.97 16.40 1.82
N ARG A 134 -1.71 16.06 1.45
CA ARG A 134 -1.36 15.84 0.04
C ARG A 134 -2.21 14.74 -0.58
N THR A 135 -2.46 13.66 0.16
CA THR A 135 -3.31 12.55 -0.29
C THR A 135 -4.76 13.00 -0.49
N GLU A 136 -5.31 13.83 0.39
CA GLU A 136 -6.64 14.45 0.20
C GLU A 136 -6.69 15.32 -1.06
N GLU A 137 -5.68 16.14 -1.29
CA GLU A 137 -5.59 16.98 -2.48
C GLU A 137 -5.48 16.17 -3.78
N LEU A 138 -4.75 15.05 -3.76
CA LEU A 138 -4.62 14.17 -4.91
C LEU A 138 -5.94 13.52 -5.31
N GLN A 139 -6.85 13.30 -4.36
CA GLN A 139 -8.16 12.74 -4.66
C GLN A 139 -9.03 13.65 -5.51
N LYS A 140 -8.70 14.96 -5.64
CA LYS A 140 -9.38 15.84 -6.62
C LYS A 140 -9.11 15.45 -8.08
N ARG A 141 -8.10 14.62 -8.33
CA ARG A 141 -7.81 14.04 -9.64
C ARG A 141 -8.62 12.75 -9.84
N THR A 142 -8.55 12.16 -11.03
CA THR A 142 -9.06 10.80 -11.22
C THR A 142 -8.28 9.80 -10.36
N VAL A 143 -8.90 8.72 -9.90
CA VAL A 143 -8.25 7.65 -9.13
C VAL A 143 -6.93 7.20 -9.76
N PRO A 144 -6.85 6.83 -11.06
CA PRO A 144 -5.58 6.43 -11.66
C PRO A 144 -4.52 7.54 -11.66
N ALA A 145 -4.90 8.81 -11.82
CA ALA A 145 -3.95 9.92 -11.76
C ALA A 145 -3.43 10.18 -10.34
N ALA A 146 -4.28 10.03 -9.33
CA ALA A 146 -3.88 10.11 -7.93
C ALA A 146 -2.91 8.97 -7.57
N LEU A 147 -3.25 7.73 -7.96
CA LEU A 147 -2.38 6.57 -7.75
C LEU A 147 -1.05 6.72 -8.51
N ALA A 148 -1.05 7.27 -9.73
CA ALA A 148 0.18 7.51 -10.50
C ALA A 148 1.15 8.41 -9.73
N GLU A 149 0.67 9.51 -9.16
CA GLU A 149 1.47 10.43 -8.35
C GLU A 149 2.06 9.74 -7.11
N MET A 150 1.21 9.05 -6.34
CA MET A 150 1.63 8.35 -5.13
C MET A 150 2.64 7.22 -5.37
N ASN A 151 2.65 6.68 -6.59
CA ASN A 151 3.55 5.59 -6.96
C ASN A 151 4.81 6.06 -7.68
N ARG A 152 5.08 7.37 -7.76
CA ARG A 152 6.38 7.90 -8.21
C ARG A 152 7.45 7.70 -7.15
N ALA A 153 8.70 7.55 -7.60
CA ALA A 153 9.83 7.27 -6.71
C ALA A 153 9.98 8.36 -5.65
N GLU A 154 9.86 9.62 -6.05
CA GLU A 154 10.01 10.80 -5.20
C GLU A 154 8.93 10.85 -4.11
N ALA A 155 7.68 10.51 -4.46
CA ALA A 155 6.58 10.44 -3.49
C ALA A 155 6.82 9.33 -2.46
N ILE A 156 7.19 8.14 -2.94
CA ILE A 156 7.49 6.97 -2.10
C ILE A 156 8.65 7.25 -1.14
N GLU A 157 9.73 7.86 -1.64
CA GLU A 157 10.89 8.22 -0.81
C GLU A 157 10.55 9.32 0.21
N SER A 158 9.78 10.33 -0.20
CA SER A 158 9.33 11.40 0.69
C SER A 158 8.47 10.89 1.84
N ASP A 159 7.53 9.97 1.56
CA ASP A 159 6.67 9.35 2.56
C ASP A 159 7.47 8.40 3.46
N HIS A 160 8.38 7.60 2.89
CA HIS A 160 9.24 6.71 3.69
C HIS A 160 10.22 7.48 4.59
N GLY A 161 10.56 8.72 4.22
CA GLY A 161 11.42 9.62 5.01
C GLY A 161 10.97 9.81 6.45
N PHE A 162 9.67 9.63 6.77
CA PHE A 162 9.15 9.62 8.13
C PHE A 162 9.93 8.66 9.05
N TYR A 163 10.16 7.43 8.57
CA TYR A 163 10.85 6.39 9.36
C TYR A 163 12.32 6.72 9.59
N TYR A 164 12.98 7.36 8.62
CA TYR A 164 14.37 7.77 8.73
C TYR A 164 14.55 8.99 9.63
N GLU A 165 13.62 9.95 9.59
CA GLU A 165 13.59 11.07 10.52
C GLU A 165 13.35 10.59 11.97
N ALA A 166 12.50 9.57 12.13
CA ALA A 166 12.25 8.92 13.39
C ALA A 166 13.49 8.23 14.00
N LEU A 167 14.51 7.86 13.19
CA LEU A 167 15.71 7.18 13.70
C LEU A 167 16.47 7.97 14.76
N GLY A 168 16.45 9.30 14.71
CA GLY A 168 17.17 10.08 15.72
C GLY A 168 16.36 10.28 17.01
N PHE A 169 15.19 9.69 17.17
CA PHE A 169 14.53 9.61 18.48
C PHE A 169 15.15 8.45 19.26
N GLY A 170 16.08 8.82 20.13
CA GLY A 170 16.88 7.90 20.93
C GLY A 170 18.24 8.50 21.29
N ASP A 171 18.92 7.81 22.19
CA ASP A 171 20.27 8.09 22.67
C ASP A 171 21.13 6.80 22.64
N SER A 172 22.26 6.79 23.34
CA SER A 172 23.16 5.63 23.38
C SER A 172 22.59 4.42 24.13
N GLU A 173 21.56 4.61 24.96
CA GLU A 173 20.97 3.58 25.82
C GLU A 173 19.56 3.17 25.34
N GLN A 174 18.76 4.12 24.85
CA GLN A 174 17.37 3.91 24.43
C GLN A 174 17.17 4.39 22.99
N GLN A 175 16.71 3.50 22.09
CA GLN A 175 16.64 3.78 20.65
C GLN A 175 15.24 3.46 20.07
N PRO A 176 14.16 4.09 20.55
CA PRO A 176 12.80 3.80 20.10
C PRO A 176 12.59 4.08 18.60
N GLY A 177 13.31 5.05 18.03
CA GLY A 177 13.34 5.30 16.60
C GLY A 177 13.87 4.13 15.78
N VAL A 178 14.89 3.43 16.29
CA VAL A 178 15.44 2.20 15.69
C VAL A 178 14.44 1.07 15.80
N ASP A 179 13.83 0.88 16.98
CA ASP A 179 12.81 -0.15 17.19
C ASP A 179 11.62 0.00 16.23
N LEU A 180 11.13 1.22 16.06
CA LEU A 180 10.07 1.55 15.10
C LEU A 180 10.46 1.14 13.68
N ASN A 181 11.65 1.54 13.25
CA ASN A 181 12.13 1.27 11.89
C ASN A 181 12.37 -0.23 11.67
N ALA A 182 12.95 -0.92 12.66
CA ALA A 182 13.18 -2.36 12.64
C ALA A 182 11.86 -3.15 12.56
N MET A 183 10.83 -2.74 13.29
CA MET A 183 9.51 -3.40 13.21
C MET A 183 8.81 -3.13 11.89
N TRP A 184 8.94 -1.91 11.34
CA TRP A 184 8.40 -1.60 10.01
C TRP A 184 9.09 -2.41 8.90
N TYR A 185 10.41 -2.51 8.92
CA TYR A 185 11.18 -3.38 8.05
C TYR A 185 10.72 -4.84 8.21
N ARG A 186 10.64 -5.35 9.45
CA ARG A 186 10.27 -6.73 9.75
C ARG A 186 8.90 -7.09 9.19
N ARG A 187 7.89 -6.22 9.35
CA ARG A 187 6.54 -6.42 8.77
C ARG A 187 6.64 -6.56 7.25
N ASN A 188 7.30 -5.63 6.58
CA ASN A 188 7.44 -5.64 5.13
C ASN A 188 8.24 -6.84 4.61
N ALA A 189 9.28 -7.26 5.33
CA ALA A 189 10.06 -8.45 4.98
C ALA A 189 9.20 -9.72 5.07
N LYS A 190 8.37 -9.86 6.12
CA LYS A 190 7.42 -10.97 6.24
C LYS A 190 6.38 -10.98 5.12
N ILE A 191 5.83 -9.82 4.76
CA ILE A 191 4.91 -9.69 3.61
C ILE A 191 5.60 -10.16 2.32
N PHE A 192 6.84 -9.73 2.09
CA PHE A 192 7.59 -10.13 0.91
C PHE A 192 7.91 -11.63 0.89
N VAL A 193 8.24 -12.24 2.03
CA VAL A 193 8.42 -13.70 2.11
C VAL A 193 7.14 -14.45 1.75
N LYS A 194 5.96 -13.99 2.18
CA LYS A 194 4.67 -14.59 1.77
C LYS A 194 4.44 -14.47 0.26
N LEU A 195 4.83 -13.34 -0.35
CA LEU A 195 4.86 -13.21 -1.81
C LEU A 195 5.77 -14.27 -2.46
N GLN A 196 6.96 -14.50 -1.90
CA GLN A 196 7.89 -15.51 -2.42
C GLN A 196 7.35 -16.94 -2.27
N GLN A 197 6.64 -17.23 -1.18
CA GLN A 197 6.01 -18.53 -0.95
C GLN A 197 4.86 -18.81 -1.94
N ALA A 198 4.13 -17.77 -2.33
CA ALA A 198 3.00 -17.90 -3.25
C ALA A 198 3.42 -17.88 -4.74
N ALA A 199 4.55 -17.27 -5.09
CA ALA A 199 5.00 -17.09 -6.47
C ALA A 199 5.99 -18.17 -6.92
N VAL A 200 5.96 -18.51 -8.21
CA VAL A 200 6.92 -19.40 -8.87
C VAL A 200 7.58 -18.71 -10.07
N ALA A 201 8.66 -19.31 -10.59
CA ALA A 201 9.33 -18.78 -11.77
C ALA A 201 8.37 -18.63 -12.96
N GLY A 202 8.41 -17.48 -13.62
CA GLY A 202 7.51 -17.13 -14.72
C GLY A 202 6.27 -16.33 -14.31
N ASP A 203 5.96 -16.24 -13.02
CA ASP A 203 4.83 -15.44 -12.55
C ASP A 203 5.03 -13.93 -12.78
N ARG A 204 3.93 -13.27 -13.16
CA ARG A 204 3.79 -11.82 -13.13
C ARG A 204 2.90 -11.47 -11.94
N VAL A 205 3.50 -10.95 -10.88
CA VAL A 205 2.78 -10.65 -9.63
C VAL A 205 2.33 -9.20 -9.60
N LEU A 206 1.02 -8.98 -9.41
CA LEU A 206 0.44 -7.67 -9.07
C LEU A 206 0.13 -7.64 -7.57
N VAL A 207 0.67 -6.65 -6.86
CA VAL A 207 0.47 -6.45 -5.42
C VAL A 207 -0.32 -5.16 -5.22
N ILE A 208 -1.47 -5.24 -4.51
CA ILE A 208 -2.32 -4.10 -4.15
C ILE A 208 -2.25 -3.89 -2.64
N TYR A 209 -1.66 -2.78 -2.21
CA TYR A 209 -1.33 -2.48 -0.82
C TYR A 209 -1.46 -0.99 -0.49
N GLY A 210 -1.52 -0.64 0.78
CA GLY A 210 -1.35 0.73 1.25
C GLY A 210 -0.01 1.33 0.85
N GLY A 211 0.00 2.62 0.49
CA GLY A 211 1.15 3.34 -0.04
C GLY A 211 2.38 3.31 0.87
N GLY A 212 2.19 3.23 2.19
CA GLY A 212 3.30 3.14 3.16
C GLY A 212 4.20 1.90 2.97
N HIS A 213 3.69 0.84 2.35
CA HIS A 213 4.43 -0.39 2.07
C HIS A 213 5.26 -0.33 0.78
N ASN A 214 5.06 0.68 -0.07
CA ASN A 214 5.70 0.77 -1.39
C ASN A 214 7.22 0.72 -1.32
N TYR A 215 7.84 1.46 -0.39
CA TYR A 215 9.29 1.57 -0.32
C TYR A 215 9.94 0.20 -0.17
N TRP A 216 9.57 -0.55 0.89
CA TRP A 216 10.18 -1.84 1.18
C TRP A 216 9.80 -2.91 0.16
N LEU A 217 8.53 -3.03 -0.24
CA LEU A 217 8.13 -4.05 -1.20
C LEU A 217 8.80 -3.86 -2.57
N ARG A 218 8.95 -2.61 -3.03
CA ARG A 218 9.68 -2.29 -4.27
C ARG A 218 11.18 -2.48 -4.10
N HIS A 219 11.74 -2.16 -2.94
CA HIS A 219 13.13 -2.43 -2.61
C HIS A 219 13.41 -3.93 -2.69
N PHE A 220 12.65 -4.76 -1.98
CA PHE A 220 12.83 -6.21 -1.98
C PHE A 220 12.65 -6.81 -3.37
N ALA A 221 11.63 -6.39 -4.13
CA ALA A 221 11.43 -6.85 -5.50
C ALA A 221 12.57 -6.47 -6.46
N ARG A 222 13.30 -5.39 -6.19
CA ARG A 222 14.49 -4.99 -6.97
C ARG A 222 15.75 -5.73 -6.53
N MET A 223 15.92 -5.95 -5.23
CA MET A 223 17.16 -6.46 -4.65
C MET A 223 17.20 -7.98 -4.56
N THR A 224 16.06 -8.66 -4.59
CA THR A 224 15.99 -10.13 -4.47
C THR A 224 16.33 -10.80 -5.80
N PRO A 225 17.33 -11.69 -5.86
CA PRO A 225 17.63 -12.46 -7.06
C PRO A 225 16.42 -13.23 -7.58
N GLY A 226 16.26 -13.27 -8.91
CA GLY A 226 15.12 -13.93 -9.57
C GLY A 226 13.85 -13.07 -9.66
N TYR A 227 13.82 -11.90 -9.02
CA TYR A 227 12.72 -10.93 -9.15
C TYR A 227 13.14 -9.75 -10.01
N ARG A 228 12.15 -9.22 -10.76
CA ARG A 228 12.28 -7.97 -11.50
C ARG A 228 11.14 -7.04 -11.11
N ARG A 229 11.48 -5.89 -10.54
CA ARG A 229 10.51 -4.83 -10.27
C ARG A 229 9.96 -4.29 -11.60
N VAL A 230 8.64 -4.09 -11.64
CA VAL A 230 7.94 -3.42 -12.74
C VAL A 230 7.18 -2.24 -12.13
N GLU A 231 7.39 -1.06 -12.70
CA GLU A 231 6.73 0.17 -12.25
C GLU A 231 5.26 0.19 -12.66
N PRO A 232 4.33 0.55 -11.76
CA PRO A 232 2.92 0.69 -12.09
C PRO A 232 2.61 2.00 -12.83
N VAL A 233 3.43 3.05 -12.65
CA VAL A 233 3.13 4.42 -13.11
C VAL A 233 2.74 4.49 -14.60
N PRO A 234 3.41 3.81 -15.54
CA PRO A 234 2.99 3.85 -16.95
C PRO A 234 1.56 3.32 -17.20
N TYR A 235 1.13 2.29 -16.46
CA TYR A 235 -0.22 1.74 -16.55
C TYR A 235 -1.25 2.66 -15.89
N LEU A 236 -0.89 3.29 -14.78
CA LEU A 236 -1.74 4.25 -14.08
C LEU A 236 -1.95 5.53 -14.92
N GLU A 237 -0.89 6.05 -15.55
CA GLU A 237 -0.99 7.19 -16.47
C GLU A 237 -1.79 6.86 -17.72
N LYS A 238 -1.63 5.64 -18.26
CA LYS A 238 -2.46 5.15 -19.38
C LYS A 238 -3.94 5.12 -19.00
N ALA A 239 -4.30 4.59 -17.83
CA ALA A 239 -5.68 4.59 -17.34
C ALA A 239 -6.21 6.02 -17.17
N ALA A 240 -5.40 6.94 -16.65
CA ALA A 240 -5.79 8.34 -16.51
C ALA A 240 -6.00 9.03 -17.87
N ALA A 241 -5.18 8.71 -18.87
CA ALA A 241 -5.31 9.26 -20.22
C ALA A 241 -6.56 8.76 -20.95
N ALA A 242 -7.01 7.52 -20.67
CA ALA A 242 -8.22 6.95 -21.25
C ALA A 242 -9.54 7.58 -20.76
N LEU A 243 -9.47 8.41 -19.72
CA LEU A 243 -10.62 9.11 -19.11
C LEU A 243 -10.78 10.56 -19.60
N ARG A 244 -9.92 10.99 -20.53
CA ARG A 244 -9.93 12.35 -21.09
C ARG A 244 -10.79 12.45 -22.34
#